data_AF-A0A3A9YEG1-F1
#
_entry.id   AF-A0A3A9YEG1-F1
#
_cell.length_a   1.000
_cell.length_b   1.000
_cell.length_c   1.000
_cell.angle_alpha   90.00
_cell.angle_beta   90.00
_cell.angle_gamma   90.00
#
_symmetry.space_group_name_H-M   'P 1'
#
loop_
_entity.id
_entity.type
_entity.pdbx_description
1 polymer ?
#
loop_
_entity_poly.entity_id
_entity_poly.type
_entity_poly.pdbx_seq_one_letter_code
_entity_poly.pdbx_strand_id
1 'polypeptide(L)'
;MTDMLRVQDLRRVCGVLLTAVEERFGAEIDLSGVGVDYYWNVDLQSAFELADDPASGIDVGQGSDDVAELLALLGRPADDLPVLWHDLQHLAGVMRLLAYLDLPAVNAGDR
;
A
#
# COMPACT_ATOMS: atom_id res chain seq x y z
N MET A 1 -6.53 16.84 -17.77
CA MET A 1 -5.88 15.52 -17.87
C MET A 1 -6.46 14.79 -19.06
N THR A 2 -5.62 14.30 -19.96
CA THR A 2 -6.03 13.55 -21.18
C THR A 2 -5.49 12.13 -21.17
N ASP A 3 -4.88 11.71 -20.07
CA ASP A 3 -4.27 10.39 -19.93
C ASP A 3 -5.35 9.34 -19.65
N MET A 4 -5.36 8.29 -20.47
CA MET A 4 -6.25 7.15 -20.33
C MET A 4 -5.47 6.00 -19.68
N LEU A 5 -5.86 5.61 -18.46
CA LEU A 5 -5.33 4.41 -17.81
C LEU A 5 -6.18 3.20 -18.19
N ARG A 6 -5.60 2.23 -18.90
CA ARG A 6 -6.26 0.92 -19.08
C ARG A 6 -6.02 0.08 -17.83
N VAL A 7 -7.08 -0.44 -17.22
CA VAL A 7 -6.99 -1.32 -16.04
C VAL A 7 -6.13 -2.56 -16.32
N GLN A 8 -6.11 -3.04 -17.57
CA GLN A 8 -5.24 -4.14 -17.99
C GLN A 8 -3.74 -3.78 -17.90
N ASP A 9 -3.37 -2.56 -18.27
CA ASP A 9 -1.99 -2.09 -18.19
C ASP A 9 -1.58 -1.90 -16.73
N LEU A 10 -2.49 -1.38 -15.88
CA LEU A 10 -2.27 -1.31 -14.43
C LEU A 10 -2.02 -2.70 -13.83
N ARG A 11 -2.84 -3.70 -14.17
CA ARG A 11 -2.63 -5.08 -13.71
C ARG A 11 -1.26 -5.62 -14.12
N ARG A 12 -0.81 -5.32 -15.34
CA ARG A 12 0.52 -5.72 -15.83
C ARG A 12 1.63 -5.04 -15.05
N VAL A 13 1.52 -3.75 -14.80
CA VAL A 13 2.50 -2.99 -13.99
C VAL A 13 2.57 -3.55 -12.57
N CYS A 14 1.43 -3.81 -11.92
CA CYS A 14 1.39 -4.45 -10.61
C CYS A 14 2.13 -5.80 -10.62
N GLY A 15 1.91 -6.64 -11.63
CA GLY A 15 2.62 -7.92 -11.76
C GLY A 15 4.14 -7.74 -11.85
N VAL A 16 4.62 -6.81 -12.67
CA VAL A 16 6.07 -6.52 -12.79
C VAL A 16 6.67 -6.07 -11.46
N LEU A 17 6.00 -5.15 -10.76
CA LEU A 17 6.49 -4.64 -9.48
C LEU A 17 6.49 -5.72 -8.39
N LEU A 18 5.43 -6.52 -8.31
CA LEU A 18 5.34 -7.60 -7.31
C LEU A 18 6.35 -8.71 -7.56
N THR A 19 6.65 -9.04 -8.83
CA THR A 19 7.77 -9.95 -9.16
C THR A 19 9.11 -9.39 -8.68
N ALA A 20 9.38 -8.09 -8.89
CA ALA A 20 10.62 -7.49 -8.40
C ALA A 20 10.70 -7.45 -6.86
N VAL A 21 9.58 -7.23 -6.17
CA VAL A 21 9.47 -7.32 -4.71
C VAL A 21 9.79 -8.74 -4.24
N GLU A 22 9.20 -9.76 -4.85
CA GLU A 22 9.45 -11.17 -4.52
C GLU A 22 10.92 -11.56 -4.75
N GLU A 23 11.52 -11.14 -5.85
CA GLU A 23 12.94 -11.37 -6.13
C GLU A 23 13.87 -10.73 -5.07
N ARG A 24 13.44 -9.60 -4.49
CA ARG A 24 14.26 -8.84 -3.55
C ARG A 24 14.09 -9.25 -2.10
N PHE A 25 12.86 -9.51 -1.67
CA PHE A 25 12.53 -9.79 -0.27
C PHE A 25 12.17 -11.26 -0.01
N GLY A 26 12.02 -12.05 -1.08
CA GLY A 26 11.51 -13.43 -1.00
C GLY A 26 9.99 -13.50 -1.16
N ALA A 27 9.48 -14.72 -1.24
CA ALA A 27 8.04 -15.00 -1.38
C ALA A 27 7.24 -14.75 -0.09
N GLU A 28 7.92 -14.68 1.06
CA GLU A 28 7.34 -14.38 2.36
C GLU A 28 8.13 -13.26 3.02
N ILE A 29 7.41 -12.22 3.49
CA ILE A 29 8.00 -11.08 4.19
C ILE A 29 7.53 -11.14 5.65
N ASP A 30 8.48 -11.34 6.57
CA ASP A 30 8.19 -11.31 8.00
C ASP A 30 8.10 -9.87 8.50
N LEU A 31 6.86 -9.40 8.69
CA LEU A 31 6.56 -8.05 9.18
C LEU A 31 6.99 -7.84 10.63
N SER A 32 7.14 -8.91 11.44
CA SER A 32 7.57 -8.77 12.83
C SER A 32 9.01 -8.25 12.96
N GLY A 33 9.83 -8.46 11.94
CA GLY A 33 11.22 -7.98 11.86
C GLY A 33 11.38 -6.56 11.30
N VAL A 34 10.31 -5.94 10.79
CA VAL A 34 10.38 -4.66 10.06
C VAL A 34 10.53 -3.45 10.99
N GLY A 35 10.10 -3.56 12.25
CA GLY A 35 10.25 -2.51 13.26
C GLY A 35 9.39 -1.25 13.03
N VAL A 36 8.54 -1.24 12.00
CA VAL A 36 7.52 -0.23 11.72
C VAL A 36 6.21 -0.90 11.36
N ASP A 37 5.10 -0.31 11.78
CA ASP A 37 3.75 -0.82 11.51
C ASP A 37 2.81 0.35 11.16
N TYR A 38 2.89 1.43 11.94
CA TYR A 38 2.13 2.64 11.68
C TYR A 38 2.75 3.53 10.61
N TYR A 39 1.91 4.17 9.80
CA TYR A 39 2.31 5.22 8.87
C TYR A 39 1.31 6.38 8.88
N TRP A 40 1.80 7.59 8.58
CA TRP A 40 0.92 8.73 8.35
C TRP A 40 0.15 8.54 7.04
N ASN A 41 -1.16 8.62 7.13
CA ASN A 41 -2.04 8.54 5.99
C ASN A 41 -2.84 9.85 5.85
N VAL A 42 -3.25 10.15 4.63
CA VAL A 42 -4.24 11.20 4.36
C VAL A 42 -5.47 10.46 3.86
N ASP A 43 -6.62 10.72 4.46
CA ASP A 43 -7.86 10.04 4.06
C ASP A 43 -8.17 10.25 2.57
N LEU A 44 -8.93 9.33 1.98
CA LEU A 44 -9.17 9.30 0.54
C LEU A 44 -9.80 10.60 0.03
N GLN A 45 -10.69 11.23 0.79
CA GLN A 45 -11.36 12.44 0.33
C GLN A 45 -10.37 13.61 0.35
N SER A 46 -9.67 13.81 1.47
CA SER A 46 -8.69 14.87 1.62
C SER A 46 -7.51 14.73 0.65
N ALA A 47 -7.16 13.50 0.25
CA ALA A 47 -6.10 13.25 -0.74
C ALA A 47 -6.42 13.79 -2.14
N PHE A 48 -7.71 14.01 -2.47
CA PHE A 48 -8.16 14.52 -3.77
C PHE A 48 -8.83 15.91 -3.69
N GLU A 49 -9.17 16.41 -2.50
CA GLU A 49 -9.73 17.76 -2.30
C GLU A 49 -8.62 18.77 -2.02
N LEU A 50 -8.04 19.33 -3.08
CA LEU A 50 -6.93 20.30 -2.96
C LEU A 50 -7.37 21.70 -2.50
N ALA A 51 -8.67 21.95 -2.35
CA ALA A 51 -9.18 23.25 -1.91
C ALA A 51 -9.04 23.46 -0.39
N ASP A 52 -9.03 22.36 0.37
CA ASP A 52 -8.99 22.37 1.84
C ASP A 52 -7.57 22.06 2.36
N ASP A 53 -7.32 22.38 3.64
CA ASP A 53 -6.07 22.03 4.30
C ASP A 53 -6.00 20.51 4.54
N PRO A 54 -5.05 19.77 3.93
CA PRO A 54 -4.97 18.32 4.10
C PRO A 54 -4.67 17.90 5.55
N ALA A 55 -4.21 18.80 6.42
CA ALA A 55 -3.91 18.50 7.81
C ALA A 55 -5.11 17.95 8.59
N SER A 56 -6.35 18.37 8.25
CA SER A 56 -7.55 17.83 8.90
C SER A 56 -7.88 16.39 8.49
N GLY A 57 -7.32 15.93 7.37
CA GLY A 57 -7.48 14.57 6.86
C GLY A 57 -6.30 13.65 7.19
N ILE A 58 -5.34 14.11 8.00
CA ILE A 58 -4.23 13.26 8.43
C ILE A 58 -4.72 12.29 9.50
N ASP A 59 -4.55 11.01 9.23
CA ASP A 59 -4.77 9.91 10.15
C ASP A 59 -3.58 8.95 10.16
N VAL A 60 -3.73 7.82 10.85
CA VAL A 60 -2.71 6.79 10.98
C VAL A 60 -3.23 5.51 10.36
N GLY A 61 -2.52 5.02 9.35
CA GLY A 61 -2.70 3.67 8.83
C GLY A 61 -1.80 2.68 9.57
N GLN A 62 -2.11 1.39 9.46
CA GLN A 62 -1.36 0.32 10.10
C GLN A 62 -1.12 -0.82 9.11
N GLY A 63 0.15 -1.08 8.78
CA GLY A 63 0.53 -2.04 7.75
C GLY A 63 0.09 -3.48 8.07
N SER A 64 0.10 -3.88 9.34
CA SER A 64 -0.40 -5.20 9.73
C SER A 64 -1.92 -5.33 9.53
N ASP A 65 -2.67 -4.24 9.74
CA ASP A 65 -4.11 -4.19 9.49
C ASP A 65 -4.40 -4.30 7.99
N ASP A 66 -3.66 -3.53 7.17
CA ASP A 66 -3.75 -3.61 5.71
C ASP A 66 -3.49 -5.02 5.19
N VAL A 67 -2.47 -5.70 5.71
CA VAL A 67 -2.16 -7.08 5.34
C VAL A 67 -3.24 -8.05 5.80
N ALA A 68 -3.76 -7.88 7.02
CA ALA A 68 -4.83 -8.73 7.54
C ALA A 68 -6.11 -8.60 6.69
N GLU A 69 -6.48 -7.39 6.28
CA GLU A 69 -7.65 -7.13 5.43
C GLU A 69 -7.49 -7.73 4.02
N LEU A 70 -6.30 -7.61 3.41
CA LEU A 70 -6.03 -8.24 2.10
C LEU A 70 -6.03 -9.77 2.17
N LEU A 71 -5.52 -10.36 3.26
CA LEU A 71 -5.58 -11.81 3.46
C LEU A 71 -7.02 -12.27 3.72
N ALA A 72 -7.80 -11.50 4.48
CA ALA A 72 -9.22 -11.76 4.69
C ALA A 72 -9.98 -11.73 3.35
N LEU A 73 -9.68 -10.77 2.46
CA LEU A 73 -10.27 -10.66 1.12
C LEU A 73 -10.08 -11.95 0.29
N LEU A 74 -8.93 -12.63 0.40
CA LEU A 74 -8.68 -13.91 -0.28
C LEU A 74 -9.53 -15.07 0.26
N GLY A 75 -9.95 -14.98 1.53
CA GLY A 75 -10.77 -15.98 2.20
C GLY A 75 -12.28 -15.73 2.15
N ARG A 76 -12.72 -14.59 1.59
CA ARG A 76 -14.14 -14.21 1.52
C ARG A 76 -14.93 -15.18 0.62
N PRO A 77 -16.21 -15.44 0.94
CA PRO A 77 -17.13 -16.17 0.05
C PRO A 77 -17.21 -15.53 -1.34
N ALA A 78 -17.51 -16.31 -2.38
CA ALA A 78 -17.54 -15.82 -3.76
C ALA A 78 -18.62 -14.74 -4.03
N ASP A 79 -19.64 -14.65 -3.17
CA ASP A 79 -20.71 -13.65 -3.20
C ASP A 79 -20.38 -12.38 -2.40
N ASP A 80 -19.29 -12.39 -1.63
CA ASP A 80 -18.78 -11.22 -0.91
C ASP A 80 -17.80 -10.45 -1.79
N LEU A 81 -18.34 -9.48 -2.52
CA LEU A 81 -17.60 -8.71 -3.51
C LEU A 81 -16.65 -7.68 -2.86
N PRO A 82 -15.49 -7.40 -3.48
CA PRO A 82 -14.61 -6.35 -3.01
C PRO A 82 -15.29 -4.97 -2.93
N VAL A 83 -15.05 -4.26 -1.85
CA VAL A 83 -15.46 -2.86 -1.67
C VAL A 83 -14.32 -1.98 -2.17
N LEU A 84 -14.36 -1.62 -3.46
CA LEU A 84 -13.19 -1.05 -4.15
C LEU A 84 -12.56 0.17 -3.47
N TRP A 85 -13.35 1.11 -2.92
CA TRP A 85 -12.78 2.30 -2.26
C TRP A 85 -12.02 1.95 -0.97
N HIS A 86 -12.38 0.84 -0.33
CA HIS A 86 -11.81 0.36 0.92
C HIS A 86 -10.62 -0.58 0.65
N ASP A 87 -10.85 -1.64 -0.13
CA ASP A 87 -9.85 -2.68 -0.36
C ASP A 87 -8.65 -2.14 -1.17
N LEU A 88 -8.85 -1.14 -2.04
CA LEU A 88 -7.74 -0.48 -2.73
C LEU A 88 -6.89 0.40 -1.81
N GLN A 89 -7.45 0.94 -0.72
CA GLN A 89 -6.69 1.71 0.27
C GLN A 89 -5.74 0.80 1.03
N HIS A 90 -6.20 -0.37 1.48
CA HIS A 90 -5.34 -1.38 2.10
C HIS A 90 -4.25 -1.87 1.15
N LEU A 91 -4.60 -2.12 -0.13
CA LEU A 91 -3.58 -2.45 -1.14
C LEU A 91 -2.55 -1.34 -1.29
N ALA A 92 -2.96 -0.07 -1.32
CA ALA A 92 -2.04 1.06 -1.39
C ALA A 92 -1.16 1.18 -0.13
N GLY A 93 -1.71 0.90 1.06
CA GLY A 93 -0.98 0.80 2.32
C GLY A 93 0.14 -0.24 2.27
N VAL A 94 -0.17 -1.48 1.85
CA VAL A 94 0.84 -2.54 1.65
C VAL A 94 1.88 -2.15 0.60
N MET A 95 1.47 -1.58 -0.53
CA MET A 95 2.42 -1.13 -1.57
C MET A 95 3.35 -0.03 -1.04
N ARG A 96 2.86 0.86 -0.19
CA ARG A 96 3.67 1.88 0.49
C ARG A 96 4.66 1.25 1.48
N LEU A 97 4.23 0.25 2.24
CA LEU A 97 5.10 -0.52 3.13
C LEU A 97 6.23 -1.20 2.35
N LEU A 98 5.93 -1.87 1.24
CA LEU A 98 6.93 -2.50 0.38
C LEU A 98 7.93 -1.47 -0.18
N ALA A 99 7.46 -0.30 -0.60
CA ALA A 99 8.33 0.78 -1.04
C ALA A 99 9.19 1.33 0.10
N TYR A 100 8.65 1.45 1.32
CA TYR A 100 9.40 1.86 2.51
C TYR A 100 10.54 0.89 2.83
N LEU A 101 10.27 -0.41 2.74
CA LEU A 101 11.27 -1.47 2.95
C LEU A 101 12.42 -1.43 1.92
N ASP A 102 12.17 -0.87 0.73
CA ASP A 102 13.17 -0.70 -0.32
C ASP A 102 13.90 0.64 -0.28
N LEU A 103 13.60 1.52 0.68
CA LEU A 103 14.33 2.79 0.78
C LEU A 103 15.85 2.53 0.85
N PRO A 104 16.65 3.24 0.04
CA PRO A 104 18.10 3.16 0.17
C PRO A 104 18.49 3.47 1.61
N ALA A 105 19.38 2.67 2.19
CA ALA A 105 19.93 2.98 3.50
C ALA A 105 20.47 4.42 3.46
N VAL A 106 19.84 5.33 4.19
CA VAL A 106 20.35 6.69 4.36
C VAL A 106 21.72 6.53 5.00
N ASN A 107 22.77 6.89 4.25
CA ASN A 107 24.19 6.75 4.58
C ASN A 107 24.45 6.47 6.07
N ALA A 108 24.88 5.24 6.37
CA ALA A 108 25.45 4.86 7.67
C ALA A 108 26.85 5.50 7.84
N GLY A 109 26.90 6.82 7.74
CA GLY A 109 28.05 7.67 7.93
C GLY A 109 27.62 8.87 8.76
N ASP A 110 27.26 8.60 10.02
CA ASP A 110 27.36 9.49 11.19
C ASP A 110 26.84 8.72 12.40
N ARG A 111 27.71 7.85 12.95
CA ARG A 111 27.66 7.37 14.33
C ARG A 111 29.05 7.51 14.93
#